data_AF-A0A239QPL0-F1
#
_entry.id   AF-A0A239QPL0-F1
#
_cell.length_a   1.000
_cell.length_b   1.000
_cell.length_c   1.000
_cell.angle_alpha   90.00
_cell.angle_beta   90.00
_cell.angle_gamma   90.00
#
_symmetry.space_group_name_H-M   'P 1'
#
loop_
_entity.id
_entity.type
_entity.pdbx_description
1 polymer ?
#
loop_
_entity_poly.entity_id
_entity_poly.type
_entity_poly.pdbx_seq_one_letter_code
_entity_poly.pdbx_strand_id
1 'polypeptide(L)'
;MVAVQIRDVPDEVRDVLAREAEQRGKSLQSFLLEILEREARSARNRAFVIDFAAIRGTGREISIDVPELISQERDAREARLLGTPSK
;
A
#
# COMPACT_ATOMS: atom_id res chain seq x y z
N MET A 1 9.80 20.95 -12.70
CA MET A 1 10.09 19.81 -13.59
C MET A 1 11.47 19.28 -13.22
N VAL A 2 11.61 18.00 -12.89
CA VAL A 2 12.90 17.39 -12.51
C VAL A 2 13.30 16.42 -13.62
N ALA A 3 14.54 16.50 -14.08
CA ALA A 3 15.09 15.60 -15.08
C ALA A 3 16.05 14.62 -14.42
N VAL A 4 15.96 13.34 -14.78
CA VAL A 4 16.88 12.29 -14.36
C VAL A 4 17.68 11.86 -15.58
N GLN A 5 19.01 11.93 -15.48
CA GLN A 5 19.91 11.42 -16.51
C GLN A 5 20.47 10.07 -16.05
N ILE A 6 20.25 9.03 -16.85
CA ILE A 6 20.86 7.72 -16.65
C ILE A 6 22.09 7.66 -17.54
N ARG A 7 23.26 7.39 -16.94
CA ARG A 7 24.55 7.30 -17.63
C ARG A 7 24.95 5.84 -17.82
N ASP A 8 25.86 5.62 -18.77
CA ASP A 8 26.48 4.32 -19.02
C ASP A 8 25.46 3.22 -19.37
N VAL A 9 24.38 3.59 -20.07
CA VAL A 9 23.40 2.63 -20.60
C VAL A 9 23.99 1.98 -21.84
N PRO A 10 24.15 0.65 -21.88
CA PRO A 10 24.59 -0.03 -23.08
C PRO A 10 23.63 0.23 -24.26
N ASP A 11 24.17 0.42 -25.45
CA ASP A 11 23.36 0.73 -26.65
C ASP A 11 22.28 -0.32 -26.91
N GLU A 12 22.63 -1.60 -26.71
CA GLU A 12 21.69 -2.72 -26.83
C GLU A 12 20.47 -2.57 -25.90
N VAL A 13 20.68 -2.11 -24.66
CA VAL A 13 19.61 -1.92 -23.67
C VAL A 13 18.74 -0.75 -24.10
N ARG A 14 19.35 0.36 -24.52
CA ARG A 14 18.63 1.53 -25.04
C ARG A 14 17.75 1.15 -26.23
N ASP A 15 18.30 0.38 -27.17
CA ASP A 15 17.61 -0.02 -28.40
C ASP A 15 16.43 -0.96 -28.12
N VAL A 16 16.60 -1.91 -27.21
CA VAL A 16 15.49 -2.77 -26.75
C VAL A 16 14.38 -1.92 -26.14
N LEU A 17 14.71 -0.99 -25.24
CA LEU A 17 13.72 -0.12 -24.59
C LEU A 17 13.04 0.84 -25.57
N ALA A 18 13.76 1.33 -26.58
CA ALA A 18 13.22 2.17 -27.64
C ALA A 18 12.19 1.40 -28.48
N ARG A 19 12.53 0.18 -28.92
CA ARG A 19 11.60 -0.68 -29.66
C ARG A 19 10.34 -1.00 -28.86
N GLU A 20 10.49 -1.31 -27.57
CA GLU A 20 9.34 -1.55 -26.68
C GLU A 20 8.44 -0.31 -26.55
N ALA A 21 9.03 0.88 -26.45
CA ALA A 21 8.27 2.13 -26.40
C ALA A 21 7.48 2.37 -27.69
N GLU A 22 8.12 2.15 -28.85
CA GLU A 22 7.49 2.27 -30.17
C GLU A 22 6.33 1.29 -30.36
N GLN A 23 6.51 0.03 -29.98
CA GLN A 23 5.44 -0.99 -30.03
C GLN A 23 4.21 -0.59 -29.20
N ARG A 24 4.42 0.20 -28.14
CA ARG A 24 3.35 0.71 -27.27
C ARG A 24 2.82 2.09 -27.69
N GLY A 25 3.32 2.64 -28.80
CA GLY A 25 2.94 3.96 -29.30
C GLY A 25 3.40 5.11 -28.39
N LYS A 26 4.49 4.92 -27.64
CA LYS A 26 5.00 5.89 -26.66
C LYS A 26 6.39 6.38 -27.06
N SER A 27 6.72 7.61 -26.65
CA SER A 27 8.12 8.04 -26.67
C SER A 27 8.92 7.24 -25.64
N LEU A 28 10.22 7.03 -25.90
CA LEU A 28 11.13 6.37 -24.96
C LEU A 28 11.09 7.05 -23.58
N GLN A 29 11.05 8.39 -23.55
CA GLN A 29 11.00 9.14 -22.30
C GLN A 29 9.73 8.83 -21.49
N SER A 30 8.55 8.85 -22.11
CA SER A 30 7.29 8.52 -21.42
C SER A 30 7.27 7.07 -20.95
N PHE A 31 7.79 6.15 -21.77
CA PHE A 31 7.90 4.75 -21.40
C PHE A 31 8.81 4.52 -20.20
N LEU A 32 9.98 5.15 -20.17
CA LEU A 32 10.91 5.07 -19.04
C LEU A 32 10.32 5.69 -17.78
N LEU A 33 9.59 6.81 -17.90
CA LEU A 33 8.91 7.43 -16.76
C LEU A 33 7.90 6.47 -16.14
N GLU A 34 7.08 5.80 -16.95
CA GLU A 34 6.12 4.80 -16.46
C GLU A 34 6.80 3.62 -15.75
N ILE A 35 7.96 3.18 -16.26
CA ILE A 35 8.75 2.13 -15.59
C ILE A 35 9.22 2.62 -14.22
N LEU A 36 9.75 3.83 -14.14
CA LEU A 36 10.22 4.42 -12.88
C LEU A 36 9.08 4.60 -11.87
N GLU A 37 7.92 5.08 -12.32
CA GLU A 37 6.72 5.22 -11.48
C GLU A 37 6.21 3.87 -10.96
N ARG A 38 6.20 2.85 -11.83
CA ARG A 38 5.81 1.49 -11.46
C ARG A 38 6.76 0.91 -10.42
N GLU A 39 8.06 1.09 -10.60
CA GLU A 39 9.05 0.57 -9.65
C GLU A 39 9.01 1.33 -8.33
N ALA A 40 8.86 2.66 -8.35
CA ALA A 40 8.72 3.46 -7.13
C ALA A 40 7.47 3.05 -6.32
N ARG A 41 6.35 2.78 -7.01
CA ARG A 41 5.13 2.25 -6.38
C ARG A 41 5.37 0.87 -5.79
N SER A 42 6.04 -0.01 -6.52
CA SER A 42 6.37 -1.36 -6.06
C SER A 42 7.30 -1.33 -4.85
N ALA A 43 8.34 -0.49 -4.86
CA ALA A 43 9.25 -0.30 -3.74
C ALA A 43 8.54 0.22 -2.49
N ARG A 44 7.64 1.21 -2.65
CA ARG A 44 6.81 1.71 -1.56
C ARG A 44 5.90 0.63 -0.99
N ASN A 45 5.26 -0.15 -1.85
CA ASN A 45 4.40 -1.27 -1.42
C ASN A 45 5.20 -2.34 -0.67
N ARG A 46 6.41 -2.68 -1.13
CA ARG A 46 7.30 -3.62 -0.40
C ARG A 46 7.67 -3.08 0.97
N ALA A 47 8.00 -1.80 1.08
CA ALA A 47 8.28 -1.17 2.37
C ALA A 47 7.09 -1.28 3.33
N PHE A 48 5.87 -0.97 2.85
CA PHE A 48 4.66 -1.13 3.65
C PHE A 48 4.42 -2.58 4.11
N VAL A 49 4.65 -3.56 3.24
CA VAL A 49 4.50 -4.98 3.60
C VAL A 49 5.53 -5.40 4.64
N ILE A 50 6.78 -4.93 4.52
CA ILE A 50 7.84 -5.20 5.50
C ILE A 50 7.50 -4.54 6.84
N ASP A 51 7.07 -3.27 6.85
CA ASP A 51 6.67 -2.56 8.06
C ASP A 51 5.48 -3.23 8.74
N PHE A 52 4.47 -3.65 7.96
CA PHE A 52 3.32 -4.38 8.48
C PHE A 52 3.69 -5.77 9.02
N ALA A 53 4.62 -6.47 8.35
CA ALA A 53 5.17 -7.73 8.83
C ALA A 53 6.00 -7.54 10.11
N ALA A 54 6.76 -6.44 10.24
CA ALA A 54 7.49 -6.08 11.44
C ALA A 54 6.55 -5.72 12.61
N ILE A 55 5.42 -5.05 12.34
CA ILE A 55 4.37 -4.81 13.34
C ILE A 55 3.75 -6.14 13.82
N ARG A 56 3.54 -7.12 12.93
CA ARG A 56 3.09 -8.46 13.36
C ARG A 56 4.18 -9.27 14.06
N GLY A 57 5.44 -9.10 13.68
CA GLY A 57 6.60 -9.75 14.30
C GLY A 57 6.96 -9.20 15.69
N THR A 58 6.48 -8.00 16.04
CA THR A 58 6.67 -7.38 17.37
C THR A 58 5.60 -7.78 18.39
N GLY A 59 4.77 -8.80 18.10
CA GLY A 59 3.97 -9.47 19.12
C GLY A 59 2.89 -8.61 19.76
N ARG A 60 2.37 -7.60 19.05
CA ARG A 60 1.04 -7.06 19.38
C ARG A 60 0.05 -7.58 18.36
N GLU A 61 -0.23 -8.88 18.49
CA GLU A 61 -1.51 -9.40 18.07
C GLU A 61 -2.55 -8.64 18.92
N ILE A 62 -3.16 -7.62 18.33
CA ILE A 62 -4.39 -7.08 18.89
C ILE A 62 -5.43 -8.17 18.61
N SER A 63 -5.42 -9.20 19.46
CA SER A 63 -6.54 -10.13 19.62
C SER A 63 -7.69 -9.28 20.13
N ILE A 64 -8.49 -8.79 19.20
CA ILE A 64 -9.78 -8.20 19.53
C ILE A 64 -10.71 -9.38 19.71
N ASP A 65 -11.08 -9.69 20.95
CA ASP A 65 -12.16 -10.63 21.24
C ASP A 65 -13.49 -9.96 20.83
N VAL A 66 -13.83 -10.12 19.55
CA VAL A 66 -15.04 -9.56 18.95
C VAL A 66 -16.30 -10.03 19.70
N PRO A 67 -16.44 -11.31 20.08
CA PRO A 67 -17.53 -11.75 20.97
C PRO A 67 -17.62 -10.99 22.30
N GLU A 68 -16.49 -10.74 22.96
CA GLU A 68 -16.47 -10.02 24.25
C GLU A 68 -16.92 -8.57 24.09
N LEU A 69 -16.41 -7.85 23.08
CA LEU A 69 -16.83 -6.48 22.79
C LEU A 69 -18.31 -6.36 22.47
N ILE A 70 -18.86 -7.31 21.70
CA ILE A 70 -20.29 -7.34 21.38
C ILE A 70 -21.12 -7.59 22.64
N SER A 71 -20.65 -8.42 23.57
CA SER A 71 -21.35 -8.70 24.83
C SER A 71 -21.34 -7.48 25.74
N GLN A 72 -20.19 -6.81 25.89
CA GLN A 72 -20.06 -5.57 26.67
C GLN A 72 -20.98 -4.46 26.16
N GLU A 73 -21.09 -4.28 24.84
CA GLU A 73 -22.00 -3.28 24.25
C GLU A 73 -23.48 -3.64 24.42
N ARG A 74 -23.83 -4.94 24.40
CA ARG A 74 -25.19 -5.40 24.68
C ARG A 74 -25.57 -5.13 26.13
N ASP A 75 -24.69 -5.47 27.07
CA ASP A 75 -24.92 -5.24 28.50
C ASP A 75 -25.04 -3.73 28.81
N ALA A 76 -24.18 -2.90 28.21
CA ALA A 76 -24.26 -1.45 28.34
C ALA A 76 -25.53 -0.85 27.71
N ARG A 77 -26.06 -1.48 26.65
CA ARG A 77 -27.34 -1.08 26.05
C ARG A 77 -28.53 -1.52 26.91
N GLU A 78 -28.50 -2.72 27.48
CA GLU A 78 -29.54 -3.23 28.37
C GLU A 78 -29.60 -2.43 29.68
N ALA A 79 -28.45 -2.10 30.28
CA ALA A 79 -28.38 -1.23 31.44
C ALA A 79 -28.95 0.18 31.17
N ARG A 80 -28.73 0.73 29.96
CA ARG A 80 -29.34 2.00 29.53
C ARG A 80 -30.86 1.90 29.35
N LEU A 81 -31.36 0.77 28.87
CA LEU A 81 -32.80 0.54 28.67
C LEU A 81 -33.53 0.26 30.00
N LEU A 82 -32.91 -0.47 30.91
CA LEU A 82 -33.44 -0.80 32.25
C LEU A 82 -33.24 0.33 33.27
N GLY A 83 -32.34 1.28 33.00
CA GLY A 83 -31.98 2.40 33.88
C GLY A 83 -32.88 3.64 33.76
N THR A 84 -33.99 3.60 33.04
CA THR A 84 -34.98 4.69 33.04
C THR A 84 -36.08 4.41 34.06
N PRO A 85 -36.03 4.96 35.29
CA PRO A 85 -37.25 5.09 36.07
C PRO A 85 -38.15 6.10 35.34
N SER A 86 -39.27 5.60 34.81
CA SER A 86 -40.39 6.42 34.37
C SER A 86 -40.79 7.33 35.53
N LYS A 87 -40.65 8.64 35.34
CA LYS A 87 -41.35 9.67 36.11
C LYS A 87 -42.00 10.63 35.14
#